data_AF-A0A6B2T3Q8-F1
#
_entry.id   AF-A0A6B2T3Q8-F1
#
_cell.length_a   1.000
_cell.length_b   1.000
_cell.length_c   1.000
_cell.angle_alpha   90.00
_cell.angle_beta   90.00
_cell.angle_gamma   90.00
#
_symmetry.space_group_name_H-M   'P 1'
#
loop_
_entity.id
_entity.type
_entity.pdbx_description
1 polymer ?
#
loop_
_entity_poly.entity_id
_entity_poly.type
_entity_poly.pdbx_seq_one_letter_code
_entity_poly.pdbx_strand_id
1 'polypeptide(L)' 'RLDEALGALDVTLDAADLAAIEEAVPAGAAAGSRYPDSQMAHLDSEH' A
#
# COMPACT_ATOMS: atom_id res chain seq x y z
N ARG A 1 -3.51 -0.80 17.99
CA ARG A 1 -3.44 -1.38 16.64
C ARG A 1 -2.05 -1.94 16.34
N LEU A 2 -1.02 -1.61 17.15
CA LEU A 2 0.32 -2.18 17.00
C LEU A 2 0.31 -3.71 17.07
N ASP A 3 -0.29 -4.29 18.11
CA ASP A 3 -0.33 -5.75 18.28
C ASP A 3 -1.01 -6.47 17.11
N GLU A 4 -2.05 -5.86 16.53
CA GLU A 4 -2.72 -6.36 15.33
C GLU A 4 -1.82 -6.31 14.09
N ALA A 5 -1.09 -5.21 13.89
CA ALA A 5 -0.17 -5.06 12.77
C ALA A 5 1.05 -5.98 12.86
N LEU A 6 1.53 -6.28 14.07
CA LEU A 6 2.68 -7.15 14.29
C LEU A 6 2.41 -8.61 13.86
N GLY A 7 1.15 -9.06 13.88
CA GLY A 7 0.78 -10.39 13.41
C GLY A 7 1.04 -10.63 11.91
N ALA A 8 1.22 -9.57 11.10
CA ALA A 8 1.55 -9.71 9.69
C ALA A 8 2.96 -10.28 9.46
N LEU A 9 3.85 -10.21 10.45
CA LEU A 9 5.22 -10.76 10.35
C LEU A 9 5.25 -12.28 10.22
N ASP A 10 4.19 -12.95 10.66
CA ASP A 10 4.07 -14.41 10.62
C ASP A 10 3.36 -14.91 9.34
N VAL A 11 2.96 -14.01 8.43
CA VAL A 11 2.26 -14.34 7.19
C VAL A 11 3.27 -14.51 6.05
N THR A 12 3.22 -15.66 5.37
CA THR A 12 3.93 -15.87 4.10
C THR A 12 2.91 -16.01 2.99
N LEU A 13 3.03 -15.20 1.93
CA LEU A 13 2.18 -15.28 0.75
C LEU A 13 2.88 -16.12 -0.32
N ASP A 14 2.16 -17.06 -0.89
CA ASP A 14 2.63 -17.82 -2.05
C ASP A 14 2.22 -17.16 -3.38
N ALA A 15 2.58 -17.79 -4.49
CA ALA A 15 2.30 -17.24 -5.82
C ALA A 15 0.80 -17.15 -6.13
N ALA A 16 -0.02 -18.06 -5.62
CA ALA A 16 -1.47 -18.04 -5.83
C ALA A 16 -2.11 -16.92 -5.00
N ASP A 17 -1.64 -16.71 -3.78
CA ASP A 17 -2.09 -15.59 -2.94
C ASP A 17 -1.81 -14.25 -3.62
N LEU A 18 -0.60 -14.08 -4.16
CA LEU A 18 -0.22 -12.85 -4.87
C LEU A 18 -1.08 -12.63 -6.11
N ALA A 19 -1.35 -13.66 -6.90
CA ALA A 19 -2.20 -13.56 -8.09
C ALA A 19 -3.64 -13.14 -7.72
N ALA A 20 -4.20 -13.69 -6.63
CA ALA A 20 -5.53 -13.32 -6.16
C ALA A 20 -5.60 -11.85 -5.69
N ILE A 21 -4.54 -11.35 -5.05
CA ILE A 21 -4.45 -9.95 -4.63
C ILE A 21 -4.40 -9.01 -5.85
N GLU A 22 -3.63 -9.35 -6.88
CA GLU A 22 -3.53 -8.55 -8.12
C GLU A 22 -4.87 -8.49 -8.87
N GLU A 23 -5.63 -9.59 -8.90
CA GLU A 23 -6.98 -9.61 -9.46
C GLU A 23 -7.94 -8.73 -8.66
N ALA A 24 -7.87 -8.80 -7.32
CA ALA A 24 -8.75 -8.05 -6.43
C ALA A 24 -8.44 -6.54 -6.38
N VAL A 25 -7.17 -6.16 -6.55
CA VAL A 25 -6.70 -4.76 -6.51
C VAL A 25 -5.92 -4.45 -7.79
N PRO A 26 -6.61 -4.09 -8.88
CA PRO A 26 -5.96 -3.80 -10.15
C PRO A 26 -4.97 -2.64 -10.08
N ALA A 27 -4.04 -2.60 -11.03
CA ALA A 27 -3.11 -1.49 -11.17
C ALA A 27 -3.85 -0.14 -11.25
N GLY A 28 -3.44 0.81 -10.41
CA GLY A 28 -4.08 2.13 -10.33
C GLY A 28 -5.35 2.19 -9.48
N ALA A 29 -5.81 1.08 -8.89
CA ALA A 29 -6.98 1.10 -7.99
C ALA A 29 -6.79 2.01 -6.77
N ALA A 30 -5.54 2.23 -6.34
CA ALA A 30 -5.17 3.16 -5.27
C ALA A 30 -4.59 4.50 -5.80
N ALA A 31 -4.87 4.86 -7.06
CA ALA A 31 -4.44 6.14 -7.62
C ALA A 31 -5.17 7.32 -6.97
N GLY A 32 -4.52 8.48 -6.96
CA GLY A 32 -5.04 9.71 -6.37
C GLY A 32 -4.16 10.22 -5.23
N SER A 33 -4.42 11.44 -4.77
CA SER A 33 -3.64 12.07 -3.72
C SER A 33 -4.18 11.69 -2.33
N ARG A 34 -3.27 11.29 -1.44
CA ARG A 34 -3.59 11.03 -0.03
C ARG A 34 -3.84 12.34 0.74
N TYR A 35 -3.17 13.40 0.32
CA TYR A 35 -3.26 14.74 0.90
C TYR A 35 -3.59 15.75 -0.20
N PRO A 36 -4.09 16.95 0.15
CA PRO A 36 -4.21 18.04 -0.81
C PRO A 36 -2.88 18.29 -1.54
N ASP A 37 -2.97 18.65 -2.82
CA ASP A 37 -1.80 18.70 -3.72
C ASP A 37 -0.66 19.60 -3.19
N SER A 38 -1.00 20.69 -2.51
CA SER A 38 -0.01 21.57 -1.86
C SER A 38 0.79 20.86 -0.75
N GLN A 39 0.15 19.99 0.02
CA GLN A 39 0.82 19.20 1.05
C GLN A 39 1.60 18.02 0.48
N MET A 40 1.13 17.45 -0.64
CA MET A 40 1.89 16.44 -1.38
C MET A 40 3.21 17.00 -1.91
N ALA A 41 3.23 18.23 -2.43
CA ALA A 41 4.45 18.88 -2.94
C ALA A 41 5.53 19.10 -1.86
N HIS A 42 5.16 19.16 -0.58
CA HIS A 42 6.11 19.29 0.52
C HIS A 42 6.74 17.95 0.94
N LEU A 43 6.21 16.81 0.50
CA LEU A 43 6.74 15.48 0.78
C LEU A 43 7.82 15.05 -0.23
N ASP A 44 7.94 15.75 -1.35
CA ASP A 44 9.05 15.58 -2.28
C ASP A 44 10.32 16.19 -1.67
N SER A 45 11.01 15.37 -0.88
CA SER A 45 12.21 15.77 -0.12
C SER A 45 13.50 15.76 -0.94
N GLU A 46 13.43 15.37 -2.21
CA GLU A 46 14.58 15.39 -3.12
C GLU A 46 14.68 16.81 -3.75
N HIS A 47 15.61 17.62 -3.25
CA HIS A 47 16.11 18.84 -3.90
C HIS A 47 17.57 18.64 -4.29
#